data_AF-A0A0Q5ARI2-F1
#
_entry.id   AF-A0A0Q5ARI2-F1
#
_cell.length_a   1.000
_cell.length_b   1.000
_cell.length_c   1.000
_cell.angle_alpha   90.00
_cell.angle_beta   90.00
_cell.angle_gamma   90.00
#
_symmetry.space_group_name_H-M   'P 1'
#
loop_
_entity.id
_entity.type
_entity.pdbx_description
1 polymer ?
#
loop_
_entity_poly.entity_id
_entity_poly.type
_entity_poly.pdbx_seq_one_letter_code
_entity_poly.pdbx_strand_id
1 'polypeptide(L)'
;MTTLTARRQDRYTVVAPAESADFSSITSVRLGLAGGTLVFDVQEHDPVASVEIFDADAAAWWLFSLYGAEAAETILDIAAGDSEDAPDPILVEVVQGALADRLRRLALALWLRRWWPQPSVSVPECLEWLLDAEAAVLASGAEHALDRSIVLSAQLLEPHLASLALNLGDHEARIDGSAIDGAIDAVVVEAAQIALEVSDPEADGYAVLEEIEARIRAADTAASELRTRLDDEGVAGLLASLSGAALYVGEPAYSDDDLFALAAGGSDGLEGREDAGEGSAVLSGTFPVDPRAVPPRVLSSAEDAIRWSVDERDGSTGCRIEVEVAPGADPRRTGPFFARVDRGGDTAVTALDFWDGVLVGTAWLETTGDLSDPAVTVYSGIDGYDAVAPRAADARRRDRDAIAALVAARNRRAVAPTEATASRWDLPFAAELAHAAEAVPVR
;
A
#
# COMPACT_ATOMS: atom_id res chain seq x y z
N MET A 1 30.30 7.40 5.38
CA MET A 1 31.08 6.90 4.25
C MET A 1 30.77 5.42 4.13
N THR A 2 30.19 4.99 3.00
CA THR A 2 29.63 3.65 2.82
C THR A 2 30.31 3.01 1.61
N THR A 3 30.78 1.77 1.74
CA THR A 3 31.41 1.07 0.62
C THR A 3 30.34 0.45 -0.27
N LEU A 4 30.31 0.85 -1.54
CA LEU A 4 29.46 0.27 -2.57
C LEU A 4 30.25 -0.73 -3.40
N THR A 5 29.57 -1.76 -3.85
CA THR A 5 30.08 -2.71 -4.83
C THR A 5 29.25 -2.58 -6.09
N ALA A 6 29.89 -2.27 -7.21
CA ALA A 6 29.26 -2.27 -8.53
C ALA A 6 29.72 -3.51 -9.28
N ARG A 7 28.80 -4.39 -9.63
CA ARG A 7 29.08 -5.64 -10.34
C ARG A 7 28.26 -5.70 -11.61
N ARG A 8 28.95 -5.72 -12.75
CA ARG A 8 28.31 -6.02 -14.03
C ARG A 8 27.93 -7.49 -14.10
N GLN A 9 26.67 -7.74 -14.39
CA GLN A 9 26.13 -9.03 -14.80
C GLN A 9 25.76 -8.92 -16.27
N ASP A 10 25.77 -10.05 -16.99
CA ASP A 10 25.64 -10.15 -18.45
C ASP A 10 24.80 -9.06 -19.14
N ARG A 11 23.62 -8.72 -18.59
CA ARG A 11 22.70 -7.71 -19.14
C ARG A 11 22.36 -6.53 -18.22
N TYR A 12 22.95 -6.43 -17.03
CA TYR A 12 22.63 -5.37 -16.06
C TYR A 12 23.75 -5.17 -15.03
N THR A 13 23.86 -3.98 -14.46
CA THR A 13 24.82 -3.67 -13.39
C THR A 13 24.11 -3.62 -12.06
N VAL A 14 24.62 -4.33 -11.06
CA VAL A 14 24.12 -4.26 -9.69
C VAL A 14 25.04 -3.35 -8.88
N VAL A 15 24.47 -2.35 -8.23
CA VAL A 15 25.16 -1.51 -7.24
C VAL A 15 24.52 -1.78 -5.89
N ALA A 16 25.30 -2.24 -4.93
CA ALA A 16 24.80 -2.54 -3.59
C ALA A 16 25.89 -2.29 -2.54
N PRO A 17 25.51 -1.94 -1.30
CA PRO A 17 26.41 -2.00 -0.15
C PRO A 17 27.15 -3.35 -0.08
N ALA A 18 28.42 -3.33 0.32
CA ALA A 18 29.26 -4.53 0.36
C ALA A 18 28.70 -5.65 1.28
N GLU A 19 27.87 -5.28 2.25
CA GLU A 19 27.26 -6.20 3.23
C GLU A 19 25.77 -6.47 2.96
N SER A 20 25.25 -6.13 1.77
CA SER A 20 23.82 -6.30 1.48
C SER A 20 23.34 -7.74 1.58
N ALA A 21 22.18 -7.91 2.24
CA ALA A 21 21.49 -9.18 2.39
C ALA A 21 20.94 -9.72 1.06
N ASP A 22 20.58 -11.00 1.06
CA ASP A 22 19.96 -11.67 -0.09
C ASP A 22 18.54 -11.08 -0.35
N PHE A 23 18.37 -10.41 -1.50
CA PHE A 23 17.19 -9.61 -1.85
C PHE A 23 15.90 -10.41 -2.15
N SER A 24 15.87 -11.70 -1.79
CA SER A 24 14.72 -12.60 -1.96
C SER A 24 13.79 -12.68 -0.73
N SER A 25 14.02 -11.83 0.27
CA SER A 25 13.24 -11.78 1.51
C SER A 25 11.88 -11.09 1.34
N ILE A 26 10.98 -11.32 2.31
CA ILE A 26 9.68 -10.62 2.40
C ILE A 26 9.83 -9.13 2.73
N THR A 27 11.01 -8.74 3.20
CA THR A 27 11.35 -7.39 3.62
C THR A 27 11.97 -6.59 2.47
N SER A 28 12.30 -7.26 1.37
CA SER A 28 12.79 -6.64 0.14
C SER A 28 11.66 -6.01 -0.66
N VAL A 29 11.84 -4.76 -1.07
CA VAL A 29 10.97 -4.02 -1.98
C VAL A 29 11.76 -3.70 -3.23
N ARG A 30 11.08 -3.79 -4.37
CA ARG A 30 11.62 -3.40 -5.67
C ARG A 30 10.75 -2.30 -6.25
N LEU A 31 11.38 -1.20 -6.65
CA LEU A 31 10.69 -0.07 -7.26
C LEU A 31 11.31 0.19 -8.64
N GLY A 32 10.49 0.10 -9.68
CA GLY A 32 10.92 0.31 -11.07
C GLY A 32 11.24 1.78 -11.33
N LEU A 33 12.47 2.04 -11.75
CA LEU A 33 12.97 3.37 -12.12
C LEU A 33 13.25 3.41 -13.63
N ALA A 34 13.34 4.61 -14.20
CA ALA A 34 13.75 4.78 -15.58
C ALA A 34 15.17 4.18 -15.76
N GLY A 35 15.28 3.11 -16.55
CA GLY A 35 16.56 2.42 -16.78
C GLY A 35 17.11 1.58 -15.62
N GLY A 36 16.37 1.43 -14.53
CA GLY A 36 16.81 0.61 -13.41
C GLY A 36 15.72 0.13 -12.47
N THR A 37 16.12 -0.52 -11.39
CA THR A 37 15.25 -0.94 -10.30
C THR A 37 15.95 -0.64 -8.99
N LEU A 38 15.27 0.12 -8.14
CA LEU A 38 15.67 0.30 -6.75
C LEU A 38 15.30 -0.96 -5.97
N VAL A 39 16.22 -1.46 -5.15
CA VAL A 39 16.02 -2.59 -4.26
C VAL A 39 16.36 -2.16 -2.84
N PHE A 40 15.48 -2.53 -1.91
CA PHE A 40 15.49 -1.98 -0.56
C PHE A 40 15.00 -2.99 0.47
N ASP A 41 15.64 -3.08 1.64
CA ASP A 41 15.14 -3.87 2.77
C ASP A 41 14.47 -2.96 3.83
N VAL A 42 13.18 -3.20 4.11
CA VAL A 42 12.40 -2.43 5.09
C VAL A 42 12.84 -2.57 6.54
N GLN A 43 13.70 -3.54 6.86
CA GLN A 43 14.25 -3.75 8.21
C GLN A 43 15.49 -2.90 8.49
N GLU A 44 16.23 -2.52 7.47
CA GLU A 44 17.46 -1.76 7.64
C GLU A 44 17.14 -0.35 8.19
N HIS A 45 18.00 0.12 9.08
CA HIS A 45 17.96 1.49 9.59
C HIS A 45 18.86 2.37 8.72
N ASP A 46 18.29 3.41 8.11
CA ASP A 46 18.94 4.24 7.08
C ASP A 46 19.66 3.45 5.96
N PRO A 47 18.98 2.51 5.30
CA PRO A 47 19.53 1.70 4.22
C PRO A 47 20.02 2.55 3.06
N VAL A 48 21.25 2.24 2.65
CA VAL A 48 21.78 2.71 1.38
C VAL A 48 21.10 1.93 0.28
N ALA A 49 20.44 2.65 -0.62
CA ALA A 49 19.71 2.05 -1.74
C ALA A 49 20.62 1.13 -2.56
N SER A 50 20.13 -0.07 -2.86
CA SER A 50 20.73 -0.93 -3.88
C SER A 50 19.99 -0.68 -5.20
N VAL A 51 20.69 -0.74 -6.33
CA VAL A 51 20.08 -0.56 -7.64
C VAL A 51 20.55 -1.62 -8.63
N GLU A 52 19.65 -2.02 -9.50
CA GLU A 52 19.93 -2.81 -10.69
C GLU A 52 19.72 -1.92 -11.91
N ILE A 53 20.75 -1.73 -12.73
CA ILE A 53 20.76 -0.82 -13.87
C ILE A 53 20.76 -1.65 -15.14
N PHE A 54 19.73 -1.48 -15.97
CA PHE A 54 19.60 -2.15 -17.26
C PHE A 54 19.74 -1.18 -18.44
N ASP A 55 19.57 0.12 -18.21
CA ASP A 55 19.81 1.19 -19.18
C ASP A 55 20.51 2.36 -18.47
N ALA A 56 21.81 2.52 -18.73
CA ALA A 56 22.65 3.52 -18.07
C ALA A 56 22.27 4.95 -18.45
N ASP A 57 21.86 5.18 -19.71
CA ASP A 57 21.51 6.50 -20.21
C ASP A 57 20.24 7.01 -19.53
N ALA A 58 19.22 6.14 -19.42
CA ALA A 58 18.00 6.46 -18.69
C ALA A 58 18.23 6.59 -17.17
N ALA A 59 19.17 5.82 -16.62
CA ALA A 59 19.48 5.82 -15.19
C ALA A 59 20.30 7.02 -14.71
N ALA A 60 21.07 7.64 -15.62
CA ALA A 60 22.13 8.58 -15.28
C ALA A 60 21.67 9.67 -14.29
N TRP A 61 20.61 10.41 -14.62
CA TRP A 61 20.23 11.61 -13.88
C TRP A 61 19.78 11.32 -12.44
N TRP A 62 19.08 10.20 -12.17
CA TRP A 62 18.65 9.87 -10.81
C TRP A 62 19.79 9.23 -10.00
N LEU A 63 20.76 8.57 -10.65
CA LEU A 63 21.96 8.06 -9.97
C LEU A 63 22.75 9.21 -9.31
N PHE A 64 22.89 10.35 -10.00
CA PHE A 64 23.51 11.56 -9.42
C PHE A 64 22.79 12.02 -8.14
N SER A 65 21.46 11.93 -8.14
CA SER A 65 20.63 12.33 -7.00
C SER A 65 20.64 11.32 -5.84
N LEU A 66 20.90 10.05 -6.12
CA LEU A 66 20.95 8.96 -5.13
C LEU A 66 22.33 8.79 -4.48
N TYR A 67 23.40 8.82 -5.28
CA TYR A 67 24.75 8.48 -4.83
C TYR A 67 25.73 9.66 -4.86
N GLY A 68 25.34 10.80 -5.44
CA GLY A 68 26.24 11.91 -5.71
C GLY A 68 27.01 11.74 -7.02
N ALA A 69 27.67 12.81 -7.47
CA ALA A 69 28.23 12.86 -8.82
C ALA A 69 29.39 11.91 -9.09
N GLU A 70 30.37 11.86 -8.19
CA GLU A 70 31.56 11.02 -8.34
C GLU A 70 31.20 9.52 -8.41
N ALA A 71 30.26 9.09 -7.56
CA ALA A 71 29.78 7.72 -7.55
C ALA A 71 28.95 7.38 -8.79
N ALA A 72 28.06 8.29 -9.19
CA ALA A 72 27.23 8.10 -10.37
C ALA A 72 28.08 7.95 -11.64
N GLU A 73 29.09 8.81 -11.83
CA GLU A 73 30.03 8.70 -12.97
C GLU A 73 30.72 7.33 -12.99
N THR A 74 31.27 6.89 -11.85
CA THR A 74 31.94 5.59 -11.75
C THR A 74 30.99 4.43 -12.06
N ILE A 75 29.75 4.49 -11.55
CA ILE A 75 28.71 3.49 -11.79
C ILE A 75 28.33 3.43 -13.28
N LEU A 76 28.21 4.58 -13.93
CA LEU A 76 27.84 4.70 -15.35
C LEU A 76 28.94 4.15 -16.26
N ASP A 77 30.21 4.45 -15.98
CA ASP A 77 31.36 3.91 -16.73
C ASP A 77 31.39 2.37 -16.67
N ILE A 78 31.11 1.79 -15.49
CA ILE A 78 31.00 0.34 -15.30
C ILE A 78 29.81 -0.24 -16.07
N ALA A 79 28.67 0.44 -16.08
CA ALA A 79 27.47 -0.01 -16.78
C ALA A 79 27.64 0.02 -18.32
N ALA A 80 28.30 1.05 -18.85
CA ALA A 80 28.65 1.16 -20.26
C ALA A 80 29.60 0.04 -20.72
N GLY A 81 30.45 -0.45 -19.80
CA GLY A 81 31.42 -1.50 -20.12
C GLY A 81 32.76 -0.99 -20.58
N ASP A 82 33.06 0.27 -20.31
CA ASP A 82 34.34 0.89 -20.63
C ASP A 82 35.46 0.45 -19.64
N SER A 83 35.11 -0.38 -18.65
CA SER A 83 36.02 -1.05 -17.71
C SER A 83 36.22 -2.53 -18.10
N GLU A 84 37.41 -2.89 -18.58
CA GLU A 84 37.80 -4.30 -18.85
C GLU A 84 38.16 -5.07 -17.56
N ASP A 85 38.45 -4.39 -16.46
CA ASP A 85 38.79 -5.01 -15.17
C ASP A 85 37.55 -5.19 -14.27
N ALA A 86 37.55 -6.25 -13.46
CA ALA A 86 36.59 -6.39 -12.36
C ALA A 86 36.87 -5.25 -11.36
N PRO A 87 35.93 -4.31 -11.17
CA PRO A 87 36.23 -3.09 -10.44
C PRO A 87 36.54 -3.40 -8.97
N ASP A 88 37.52 -2.68 -8.42
CA ASP A 88 37.68 -2.54 -6.98
C ASP A 88 36.36 -2.01 -6.37
N PRO A 89 36.04 -2.37 -5.11
CA PRO A 89 34.88 -1.79 -4.41
C PRO A 89 34.96 -0.25 -4.43
N ILE A 90 33.85 0.39 -4.84
CA ILE A 90 33.75 1.84 -4.95
C ILE A 90 33.49 2.40 -3.56
N LEU A 91 34.42 3.18 -3.04
CA LEU A 91 34.22 3.87 -1.76
C LEU A 91 33.47 5.18 -2.02
N VAL A 92 32.23 5.29 -1.53
CA VAL A 92 31.37 6.43 -1.80
C VAL A 92 30.91 7.08 -0.50
N GLU A 93 30.96 8.41 -0.47
CA GLU A 93 30.14 9.15 0.49
C GLU A 93 28.72 9.24 -0.05
N VAL A 94 27.85 8.34 0.41
CA VAL A 94 26.45 8.31 -0.01
C VAL A 94 25.76 9.58 0.47
N VAL A 95 25.29 10.38 -0.49
CA VAL A 95 24.54 11.60 -0.20
C VAL A 95 23.11 11.21 0.13
N GLN A 96 22.68 11.49 1.36
CA GLN A 96 21.29 11.42 1.77
C GLN A 96 20.52 12.59 1.12
N GLY A 97 19.91 12.35 -0.03
CA GLY A 97 19.19 13.34 -0.82
C GLY A 97 17.67 13.21 -0.73
N ALA A 98 16.95 14.31 -0.99
CA ALA A 98 15.48 14.33 -0.91
C ALA A 98 14.79 13.31 -1.85
N LEU A 99 15.37 13.04 -3.02
CA LEU A 99 14.86 12.01 -3.93
C LEU A 99 15.07 10.61 -3.35
N ALA A 100 16.23 10.34 -2.74
CA ALA A 100 16.51 9.05 -2.12
C ALA A 100 15.52 8.77 -0.99
N ASP A 101 15.32 9.74 -0.09
CA ASP A 101 14.34 9.64 1.00
C ASP A 101 12.92 9.38 0.46
N ARG A 102 12.52 10.12 -0.58
CA ARG A 102 11.21 9.97 -1.20
C ARG A 102 11.02 8.60 -1.85
N LEU A 103 11.99 8.11 -2.61
CA LEU A 103 11.93 6.81 -3.26
C LEU A 103 11.91 5.66 -2.25
N ARG A 104 12.68 5.76 -1.16
CA ARG A 104 12.61 4.79 -0.07
C ARG A 104 11.23 4.83 0.55
N ARG A 105 10.75 6.00 0.97
CA ARG A 105 9.44 6.14 1.60
C ARG A 105 8.32 5.63 0.69
N LEU A 106 8.40 5.87 -0.62
CA LEU A 106 7.48 5.29 -1.59
C LEU A 106 7.55 3.76 -1.60
N ALA A 107 8.75 3.19 -1.67
CA ALA A 107 8.95 1.74 -1.60
C ALA A 107 8.33 1.15 -0.32
N LEU A 108 8.52 1.81 0.84
CA LEU A 108 7.88 1.41 2.08
C LEU A 108 6.37 1.51 2.03
N ALA A 109 5.81 2.58 1.45
CA ALA A 109 4.37 2.74 1.32
C ALA A 109 3.77 1.60 0.49
N LEU A 110 4.42 1.24 -0.62
CA LEU A 110 4.02 0.12 -1.48
C LEU A 110 4.19 -1.24 -0.79
N TRP A 111 5.21 -1.37 0.06
CA TRP A 111 5.37 -2.55 0.91
C TRP A 111 4.24 -2.64 1.94
N LEU A 112 3.97 -1.58 2.69
CA LEU A 112 2.88 -1.52 3.67
C LEU A 112 1.53 -1.78 2.99
N ARG A 113 1.30 -1.22 1.80
CA ARG A 113 0.12 -1.49 0.98
C ARG A 113 -0.07 -2.98 0.67
N ARG A 114 1.02 -3.71 0.45
CA ARG A 114 0.99 -5.15 0.15
C ARG A 114 0.91 -6.03 1.39
N TRP A 115 1.55 -5.60 2.48
CA TRP A 115 1.86 -6.45 3.62
C TRP A 115 1.20 -5.99 4.92
N TRP A 116 0.31 -5.00 4.92
CA TRP A 116 -0.34 -4.56 6.16
C TRP A 116 -1.05 -5.76 6.84
N PRO A 117 -0.70 -6.09 8.09
CA PRO A 117 -1.28 -7.25 8.76
C PRO A 117 -2.70 -6.97 9.21
N GLN A 118 -3.42 -8.04 9.55
CA GLN A 118 -4.73 -7.91 10.20
C GLN A 118 -4.65 -7.05 11.47
N PRO A 119 -5.69 -6.26 11.76
CA PRO A 119 -5.74 -5.46 12.97
C PRO A 119 -5.60 -6.33 14.22
N SER A 120 -4.87 -5.84 15.21
CA SER A 120 -4.65 -6.47 16.51
C SER A 120 -4.33 -5.39 17.55
N VAL A 121 -4.15 -5.78 18.81
CA VAL A 121 -3.78 -4.83 19.88
C VAL A 121 -2.49 -4.05 19.57
N SER A 122 -1.57 -4.61 18.79
CA SER A 122 -0.29 -3.99 18.44
C SER A 122 -0.21 -3.48 16.99
N VAL A 123 -1.24 -3.73 16.17
CA VAL A 123 -1.33 -3.34 14.77
C VAL A 123 -2.72 -2.72 14.56
N PRO A 124 -2.85 -1.40 14.41
CA PRO A 124 -4.15 -0.81 14.14
C PRO A 124 -4.64 -1.23 12.76
N GLU A 125 -5.90 -0.91 12.49
CA GLU A 125 -6.45 -0.99 11.15
C GLU A 125 -5.59 -0.19 10.16
N CYS A 126 -5.60 -0.50 8.87
CA CYS A 126 -4.95 0.36 7.87
C CYS A 126 -6.01 1.30 7.31
N LEU A 127 -5.80 2.62 7.39
CA LEU A 127 -6.59 3.54 6.57
C LEU A 127 -6.05 3.46 5.14
N GLU A 128 -6.55 2.51 4.38
CA GLU A 128 -6.03 2.13 3.07
C GLU A 128 -5.95 3.32 2.11
N TRP A 129 -7.01 4.13 2.08
CA TRP A 129 -7.10 5.33 1.25
C TRP A 129 -6.02 6.36 1.60
N LEU A 130 -5.70 6.52 2.90
CA LEU A 130 -4.74 7.50 3.37
C LEU A 130 -3.30 7.03 3.12
N LEU A 131 -3.03 5.72 3.25
CA LEU A 131 -1.74 5.15 2.85
C LEU A 131 -1.53 5.27 1.33
N ASP A 132 -2.57 5.01 0.53
CA ASP A 132 -2.50 5.18 -0.94
C ASP A 132 -2.36 6.65 -1.34
N ALA A 133 -3.03 7.57 -0.64
CA ALA A 133 -2.88 9.01 -0.85
C ALA A 133 -1.43 9.47 -0.61
N GLU A 134 -0.82 9.08 0.52
CA GLU A 134 0.58 9.42 0.79
C GLU A 134 1.54 8.74 -0.20
N ALA A 135 1.29 7.48 -0.57
CA ALA A 135 2.06 6.80 -1.61
C ALA A 135 1.98 7.53 -2.96
N ALA A 136 0.81 8.02 -3.33
CA ALA A 136 0.62 8.77 -4.58
C ALA A 136 1.33 10.13 -4.56
N VAL A 137 1.31 10.84 -3.44
CA VAL A 137 2.10 12.06 -3.23
C VAL A 137 3.60 11.79 -3.41
N LEU A 138 4.10 10.72 -2.79
CA LEU A 138 5.50 10.31 -2.93
C LEU A 138 5.85 9.88 -4.36
N ALA A 139 4.93 9.20 -5.05
CA ALA A 139 5.09 8.82 -6.45
C ALA A 139 5.14 10.03 -7.39
N SER A 140 4.22 10.97 -7.22
CA SER A 140 4.18 12.23 -7.99
C SER A 140 5.45 13.05 -7.77
N GLY A 141 5.90 13.19 -6.52
CA GLY A 141 7.15 13.90 -6.22
C GLY A 141 8.41 13.18 -6.75
N ALA A 142 8.32 11.90 -7.09
CA ALA A 142 9.40 11.11 -7.67
C ALA A 142 9.20 10.86 -9.18
N GLU A 143 8.27 11.57 -9.82
CA GLU A 143 7.71 11.15 -11.10
C GLU A 143 8.74 10.93 -12.20
N HIS A 144 9.78 11.76 -12.21
CA HIS A 144 10.81 11.74 -13.22
C HIS A 144 11.63 10.45 -13.11
N ALA A 145 11.84 9.94 -11.87
CA ALA A 145 12.63 8.74 -11.53
C ALA A 145 11.93 7.45 -11.89
N LEU A 146 10.60 7.43 -11.83
CA LEU A 146 9.83 6.22 -12.00
C LEU A 146 9.59 5.96 -13.50
N ASP A 147 9.65 4.69 -13.89
CA ASP A 147 9.34 4.27 -15.27
C ASP A 147 7.85 4.47 -15.62
N ARG A 148 6.97 4.59 -14.62
CA ARG A 148 5.50 4.58 -14.76
C ARG A 148 4.76 5.53 -13.81
N SER A 149 5.36 6.67 -13.46
CA SER A 149 4.88 7.57 -12.39
C SER A 149 3.43 8.03 -12.49
N ILE A 150 3.04 8.66 -13.60
CA ILE A 150 1.68 9.22 -13.77
C ILE A 150 0.63 8.11 -13.65
N VAL A 151 0.93 6.94 -14.21
CA VAL A 151 0.07 5.76 -14.12
C VAL A 151 -0.02 5.25 -12.67
N LEU A 152 1.06 5.30 -11.91
CA LEU A 152 1.06 4.84 -10.51
C LEU A 152 0.23 5.75 -9.61
N SER A 153 0.38 7.08 -9.70
CA SER A 153 -0.42 8.01 -8.87
C SER A 153 -1.92 7.86 -9.15
N ALA A 154 -2.32 7.79 -10.43
CA ALA A 154 -3.71 7.58 -10.80
C ALA A 154 -4.25 6.25 -10.27
N GLN A 155 -3.49 5.15 -10.44
CA GLN A 155 -3.87 3.83 -9.93
C GLN A 155 -4.04 3.78 -8.41
N LEU A 156 -3.28 4.60 -7.68
CA LEU A 156 -3.40 4.71 -6.23
C LEU A 156 -4.58 5.59 -5.80
N LEU A 157 -4.87 6.69 -6.51
CA LEU A 157 -5.86 7.68 -6.09
C LEU A 157 -7.28 7.43 -6.60
N GLU A 158 -7.43 6.92 -7.84
CA GLU A 158 -8.75 6.72 -8.46
C GLU A 158 -9.72 5.87 -7.63
N PRO A 159 -9.29 4.77 -6.97
CA PRO A 159 -10.19 4.00 -6.10
C PRO A 159 -10.71 4.78 -4.89
N HIS A 160 -10.05 5.89 -4.52
CA HIS A 160 -10.26 6.61 -3.26
C HIS A 160 -10.77 8.04 -3.44
N LEU A 161 -11.16 8.45 -4.65
CA LEU A 161 -11.61 9.83 -4.93
C LEU A 161 -12.77 10.27 -4.03
N ALA A 162 -13.74 9.38 -3.77
CA ALA A 162 -14.85 9.67 -2.86
C ALA A 162 -14.37 9.90 -1.41
N SER A 163 -13.46 9.07 -0.90
CA SER A 163 -12.87 9.22 0.43
C SER A 163 -12.05 10.51 0.54
N LEU A 164 -11.26 10.83 -0.49
CA LEU A 164 -10.51 12.09 -0.57
C LEU A 164 -11.44 13.30 -0.57
N ALA A 165 -12.52 13.28 -1.34
CA ALA A 165 -13.50 14.36 -1.40
C ALA A 165 -14.16 14.59 -0.03
N LEU A 166 -14.60 13.52 0.64
CA LEU A 166 -15.17 13.61 1.99
C LEU A 166 -14.18 14.24 2.98
N ASN A 167 -12.95 13.73 3.05
CA ASN A 167 -11.95 14.21 4.00
C ASN A 167 -11.46 15.64 3.70
N LEU A 168 -11.37 16.01 2.42
CA LEU A 168 -11.05 17.37 2.00
C LEU A 168 -12.19 18.35 2.34
N GLY A 169 -13.45 17.93 2.19
CA GLY A 169 -14.61 18.70 2.61
C GLY A 169 -14.63 18.92 4.13
N ASP A 170 -14.29 17.90 4.91
CA ASP A 170 -14.14 18.02 6.35
C ASP A 170 -12.98 18.95 6.73
N HIS A 171 -11.86 18.89 5.99
CA HIS A 171 -10.75 19.83 6.16
C HIS A 171 -11.20 21.29 5.93
N GLU A 172 -11.93 21.55 4.84
CA GLU A 172 -12.49 22.86 4.52
C GLU A 172 -13.44 23.37 5.63
N ALA A 173 -14.26 22.49 6.19
CA ALA A 173 -15.17 22.84 7.28
C ALA A 173 -14.45 23.13 8.62
N ARG A 174 -13.25 22.58 8.83
CA ARG A 174 -12.47 22.64 10.08
C ARG A 174 -11.46 23.78 10.18
N ILE A 175 -11.57 24.82 9.34
CA ILE A 175 -10.69 26.02 9.35
C ILE A 175 -10.71 26.81 10.70
N ASP A 176 -11.38 26.33 11.75
CA ASP A 176 -11.20 26.77 13.15
C ASP A 176 -9.89 26.28 13.82
N GLY A 177 -8.99 25.62 13.07
CA GLY A 177 -7.60 25.43 13.49
C GLY A 177 -7.34 24.33 14.52
N SER A 178 -8.31 23.46 14.80
CA SER A 178 -8.01 22.21 15.51
C SER A 178 -7.42 21.19 14.52
N ALA A 179 -6.10 21.25 14.32
CA ALA A 179 -5.40 20.32 13.44
C ALA A 179 -5.60 18.88 13.95
N ILE A 180 -6.20 18.01 13.13
CA ILE A 180 -6.11 16.56 13.30
C ILE A 180 -4.75 16.11 12.75
N ASP A 181 -3.67 16.72 13.26
CA ASP A 181 -2.28 16.55 12.79
C ASP A 181 -2.01 17.16 11.39
N GLY A 182 -1.18 18.22 11.35
CA GLY A 182 -0.85 18.94 10.10
C GLY A 182 -0.19 18.08 9.03
N ALA A 183 0.30 16.89 9.37
CA ALA A 183 0.79 15.92 8.40
C ALA A 183 -0.34 15.26 7.58
N ILE A 184 -1.47 14.92 8.21
CA ILE A 184 -2.62 14.29 7.52
C ILE A 184 -3.24 15.30 6.57
N ASP A 185 -3.48 16.53 7.05
CA ASP A 185 -4.04 17.62 6.24
C ASP A 185 -3.19 17.89 4.99
N ALA A 186 -1.85 17.94 5.14
CA ALA A 186 -0.95 18.14 4.01
C ALA A 186 -1.05 17.03 2.97
N VAL A 187 -1.12 15.76 3.40
CA VAL A 187 -1.28 14.62 2.49
C VAL A 187 -2.63 14.67 1.77
N VAL A 188 -3.73 14.98 2.47
CA VAL A 188 -5.07 15.03 1.85
C VAL A 188 -5.13 16.12 0.78
N VAL A 189 -4.62 17.32 1.08
CA VAL A 189 -4.63 18.45 0.13
C VAL A 189 -3.75 18.15 -1.08
N GLU A 190 -2.53 17.65 -0.88
CA GLU A 190 -1.60 17.36 -1.99
C GLU A 190 -2.12 16.19 -2.84
N ALA A 191 -2.65 15.14 -2.21
CA ALA A 191 -3.25 14.01 -2.92
C ALA A 191 -4.48 14.41 -3.75
N ALA A 192 -5.33 15.31 -3.24
CA ALA A 192 -6.49 15.81 -3.97
C ALA A 192 -6.08 16.58 -5.24
N GLN A 193 -5.04 17.42 -5.15
CA GLN A 193 -4.52 18.15 -6.30
C GLN A 193 -3.95 17.20 -7.37
N ILE A 194 -3.16 16.22 -6.94
CA ILE A 194 -2.60 15.21 -7.84
C ILE A 194 -3.74 14.42 -8.50
N ALA A 195 -4.74 13.98 -7.73
CA ALA A 195 -5.88 13.22 -8.24
C ALA A 195 -6.60 13.97 -9.38
N LEU A 196 -6.87 15.27 -9.21
CA LEU A 196 -7.52 16.07 -10.25
C LEU A 196 -6.68 16.20 -11.53
N GLU A 197 -5.35 16.13 -11.43
CA GLU A 197 -4.44 16.19 -12.56
C GLU A 197 -4.33 14.85 -13.32
N VAL A 198 -4.30 13.72 -12.60
CA VAL A 198 -3.91 12.42 -13.19
C VAL A 198 -5.08 11.46 -13.38
N SER A 199 -6.20 11.63 -12.68
CA SER A 199 -7.34 10.71 -12.72
C SER A 199 -8.28 11.01 -13.89
N ASP A 200 -9.01 9.98 -14.34
CA ASP A 200 -10.10 10.12 -15.31
C ASP A 200 -11.22 11.03 -14.75
N PRO A 201 -11.61 12.12 -15.44
CA PRO A 201 -12.73 12.96 -15.03
C PRO A 201 -14.09 12.24 -14.93
N GLU A 202 -14.23 11.09 -15.60
CA GLU A 202 -15.44 10.24 -15.49
C GLU A 202 -15.39 9.28 -14.28
N ALA A 203 -14.30 9.23 -13.53
CA ALA A 203 -14.17 8.36 -12.36
C ALA A 203 -15.13 8.78 -11.23
N ASP A 204 -15.67 7.78 -10.52
CA ASP A 204 -16.59 8.00 -9.40
C ASP A 204 -15.91 8.84 -8.30
N GLY A 205 -16.52 9.97 -7.96
CA GLY A 205 -16.02 10.91 -6.94
C GLY A 205 -15.18 12.06 -7.48
N TYR A 206 -14.72 12.02 -8.75
CA TYR A 206 -13.91 13.10 -9.34
C TYR A 206 -14.62 14.45 -9.30
N ALA A 207 -15.87 14.51 -9.80
CA ALA A 207 -16.62 15.76 -9.88
C ALA A 207 -16.87 16.41 -8.50
N VAL A 208 -17.04 15.60 -7.45
CA VAL A 208 -17.22 16.10 -6.08
C VAL A 208 -15.89 16.65 -5.54
N LEU A 209 -14.78 15.95 -5.79
CA LEU A 209 -13.45 16.40 -5.42
C LEU A 209 -13.09 17.74 -6.09
N GLU A 210 -13.38 17.86 -7.39
CA GLU A 210 -13.15 19.08 -8.17
C GLU A 210 -13.93 20.27 -7.61
N GLU A 211 -15.20 20.07 -7.24
CA GLU A 211 -16.04 21.11 -6.66
C GLU A 211 -15.48 21.62 -5.31
N ILE A 212 -15.07 20.71 -4.43
CA ILE A 212 -14.49 21.06 -3.13
C ILE A 212 -13.15 21.80 -3.31
N GLU A 213 -12.27 21.30 -4.17
CA GLU A 213 -10.98 21.94 -4.43
C GLU A 213 -11.16 23.35 -5.04
N ALA A 214 -12.09 23.50 -5.99
CA ALA A 214 -12.41 24.80 -6.58
C ALA A 214 -12.90 25.80 -5.53
N ARG A 215 -13.69 25.36 -4.54
CA ARG A 215 -14.13 26.19 -3.41
C ARG A 215 -12.97 26.59 -2.51
N ILE A 216 -12.09 25.65 -2.14
CA ILE A 216 -10.89 25.94 -1.34
C ILE A 216 -10.01 26.97 -2.06
N ARG A 217 -9.72 26.76 -3.35
CA ARG A 217 -8.92 27.70 -4.16
C ARG A 217 -9.57 29.09 -4.25
N ALA A 218 -10.88 29.16 -4.37
CA ALA A 218 -11.61 30.42 -4.37
C ALA A 218 -11.51 31.15 -3.02
N ALA A 219 -11.60 30.41 -1.90
CA ALA A 219 -11.44 30.95 -0.56
C ALA A 219 -10.01 31.49 -0.33
N ASP A 220 -8.98 30.75 -0.73
CA ASP A 220 -7.58 31.16 -0.63
C ASP A 220 -7.27 32.40 -1.47
N THR A 221 -7.85 32.47 -2.66
CA THR A 221 -7.75 33.65 -3.54
C THR A 221 -8.36 34.87 -2.86
N ALA A 222 -9.58 34.73 -2.32
CA ALA A 222 -10.25 35.81 -1.59
C ALA A 222 -9.47 36.24 -0.32
N ALA A 223 -8.91 35.29 0.42
CA ALA A 223 -8.08 35.57 1.60
C ALA A 223 -6.79 36.32 1.23
N SER A 224 -6.14 35.93 0.12
CA SER A 224 -4.95 36.61 -0.40
C SER A 224 -5.27 38.03 -0.88
N GLU A 225 -6.39 38.23 -1.56
CA GLU A 225 -6.87 39.57 -1.95
C GLU A 225 -7.19 40.45 -0.73
N LEU A 226 -7.78 39.89 0.33
CA LEU A 226 -8.02 40.62 1.57
C LEU A 226 -6.72 41.02 2.25
N ARG A 227 -5.74 40.11 2.36
CA ARG A 227 -4.43 40.36 2.96
C ARG A 227 -3.61 41.40 2.20
N THR A 228 -3.77 41.50 0.88
CA THR A 228 -3.10 42.54 0.08
C THR A 228 -3.77 43.91 0.16
N ARG A 229 -5.07 43.96 0.48
CA ARG A 229 -5.85 45.20 0.58
C ARG A 229 -5.87 45.79 1.98
N LEU A 230 -5.71 44.96 3.01
CA LEU A 230 -5.66 45.37 4.40
C LEU A 230 -4.20 45.45 4.85
N ASP A 231 -3.82 46.52 5.52
CA ASP A 231 -2.58 46.54 6.29
C ASP A 231 -2.72 45.65 7.54
N ASP A 232 -1.62 45.38 8.24
CA ASP A 232 -1.60 44.50 9.41
C ASP A 232 -2.62 44.94 10.50
N GLU A 233 -2.90 46.25 10.59
CA GLU A 233 -3.87 46.83 11.51
C GLU A 233 -5.33 46.60 11.04
N GLY A 234 -5.58 46.66 9.72
CA GLY A 234 -6.85 46.32 9.10
C GLY A 234 -7.20 44.84 9.18
N VAL A 235 -6.22 43.94 9.06
CA VAL A 235 -6.42 42.49 9.24
C VAL A 235 -6.78 42.18 10.69
N ALA A 236 -6.08 42.78 11.66
CA ALA A 236 -6.39 42.61 13.08
C ALA A 236 -7.78 43.15 13.46
N GLY A 237 -8.19 44.29 12.88
CA GLY A 237 -9.53 44.86 13.08
C GLY A 237 -10.65 44.00 12.49
N LEU A 238 -10.41 43.37 11.33
CA LEU A 238 -11.37 42.46 10.70
C LEU A 238 -11.51 41.16 11.51
N LEU A 239 -10.39 40.57 11.94
CA LEU A 239 -10.39 39.37 12.80
C LEU A 239 -11.08 39.65 14.14
N ALA A 240 -10.81 40.80 14.78
CA ALA A 240 -11.50 41.19 16.01
C ALA A 240 -13.01 41.39 15.81
N SER A 241 -13.43 41.88 14.63
CA SER A 241 -14.84 42.04 14.28
C SER A 241 -15.53 40.70 13.99
N LEU A 242 -14.83 39.76 13.36
CA LEU A 242 -15.32 38.40 13.08
C LEU A 242 -15.38 37.54 14.33
N SER A 243 -14.39 37.62 15.23
CA SER A 243 -14.45 36.93 16.53
C SER A 243 -15.51 37.50 17.48
N GLY A 244 -15.86 38.79 17.33
CA GLY A 244 -16.93 39.44 18.11
C GLY A 244 -18.33 39.19 17.55
N ALA A 245 -18.44 38.93 16.25
CA ALA A 245 -19.64 38.41 15.63
C ALA A 245 -19.66 36.90 15.84
N ALA A 246 -20.27 36.43 16.94
CA ALA A 246 -20.56 35.01 17.14
C ALA A 246 -21.38 34.48 15.97
N LEU A 247 -20.69 34.03 14.91
CA LEU A 247 -21.23 33.27 13.82
C LEU A 247 -21.62 31.94 14.46
N TYR A 248 -22.90 31.85 14.79
CA TYR A 248 -23.57 30.60 15.08
C TYR A 248 -23.47 29.78 13.78
N VAL A 249 -22.38 29.04 13.63
CA VAL A 249 -22.34 27.88 12.74
C VAL A 249 -23.33 26.92 13.38
N GLY A 250 -24.54 26.86 12.82
CA GLY A 250 -25.52 25.89 13.27
C GLY A 250 -24.87 24.52 13.20
N GLU A 251 -24.84 23.80 14.32
CA GLU A 251 -24.49 22.39 14.34
C GLU A 251 -25.25 21.73 13.19
N PRO A 252 -24.56 21.17 12.18
CA PRO A 252 -25.26 20.28 11.30
C PRO A 252 -25.69 19.10 12.18
N ALA A 253 -27.00 18.85 12.23
CA ALA A 253 -27.56 17.69 12.88
C ALA A 253 -27.13 16.44 12.10
N TYR A 254 -25.89 16.00 12.30
CA TYR A 254 -25.45 14.66 11.96
C TYR A 254 -25.53 13.84 13.23
N SER A 255 -26.25 12.72 13.18
CA SER A 255 -26.17 11.73 14.23
C SER A 255 -24.75 11.17 14.28
N ASP A 256 -24.20 10.99 15.47
CA ASP A 256 -22.97 10.23 15.74
C ASP A 256 -22.96 8.80 15.14
N ASP A 257 -24.06 8.36 14.53
CA ASP A 257 -24.22 7.05 13.89
C ASP A 257 -23.71 6.98 12.43
N ASP A 258 -23.35 8.11 11.77
CA ASP A 258 -22.93 8.09 10.36
C ASP A 258 -21.40 8.07 10.14
N LEU A 259 -20.60 8.14 11.20
CA LEU A 259 -19.12 8.07 11.13
C LEU A 259 -18.56 6.64 11.28
N PHE A 260 -19.40 5.65 11.57
CA PHE A 260 -19.00 4.25 11.69
C PHE A 260 -20.13 3.28 11.29
N ALA A 261 -20.52 3.29 10.01
CA ALA A 261 -21.53 2.36 9.52
C ALA A 261 -21.16 1.72 8.17
N LEU A 262 -20.05 0.97 8.12
CA LEU A 262 -19.81 -0.05 7.09
C LEU A 262 -18.74 -1.08 7.54
N ALA A 263 -18.88 -1.63 8.76
CA ALA A 263 -18.11 -2.81 9.20
C ALA A 263 -18.81 -3.54 10.35
N ALA A 264 -20.08 -3.94 10.15
CA ALA A 264 -20.74 -4.91 11.01
C ALA A 264 -21.81 -5.67 10.21
N GLY A 265 -21.37 -6.51 9.28
CA GLY A 265 -22.22 -7.55 8.70
C GLY A 265 -22.47 -8.63 9.74
N GLY A 266 -23.62 -8.55 10.41
CA GLY A 266 -24.08 -9.53 11.39
C GLY A 266 -24.20 -10.92 10.77
N SER A 267 -23.59 -11.89 11.44
CA SER A 267 -23.93 -13.30 11.31
C SER A 267 -25.33 -13.53 11.90
N ASP A 268 -26.38 -13.43 11.08
CA ASP A 268 -27.68 -14.02 11.41
C ASP A 268 -28.50 -14.30 10.13
N GLY A 269 -28.87 -15.57 9.96
CA GLY A 269 -30.08 -15.95 9.22
C GLY A 269 -29.97 -16.20 7.71
N LEU A 270 -29.06 -17.08 7.25
CA LEU A 270 -29.28 -17.82 5.99
C LEU A 270 -30.10 -19.09 6.25
N GLU A 271 -31.34 -18.93 6.72
CA GLU A 271 -32.38 -19.97 6.60
C GLU A 271 -33.25 -19.62 5.40
N GLY A 272 -33.04 -20.34 4.29
CA GLY A 272 -33.86 -20.17 3.10
C GLY A 272 -33.22 -20.68 1.82
N ARG A 273 -32.81 -21.95 1.76
CA ARG A 273 -32.54 -22.61 0.48
C ARG A 273 -33.00 -24.06 0.51
N GLU A 274 -34.22 -24.26 0.03
CA GLU A 274 -34.71 -25.57 -0.41
C GLU A 274 -34.07 -25.91 -1.79
N ASP A 275 -33.72 -27.18 -1.95
CA ASP A 275 -33.35 -27.90 -3.17
C ASP A 275 -32.03 -27.57 -3.89
N ALA A 276 -30.93 -28.09 -3.32
CA ALA A 276 -29.88 -28.77 -4.09
C ALA A 276 -29.18 -29.82 -3.20
N GLY A 277 -29.58 -31.09 -3.35
CA GLY A 277 -28.98 -32.31 -2.77
C GLY A 277 -27.91 -32.13 -1.68
N GLU A 278 -28.35 -32.27 -0.42
CA GLU A 278 -27.50 -32.38 0.76
C GLU A 278 -26.49 -33.53 0.61
N GLY A 279 -25.25 -33.18 0.23
CA GLY A 279 -24.07 -33.92 0.68
C GLY A 279 -23.61 -33.25 1.96
N SER A 280 -23.53 -33.98 3.06
CA SER A 280 -22.94 -33.47 4.29
C SER A 280 -21.44 -33.28 4.06
N ALA A 281 -20.91 -32.08 4.29
CA ALA A 281 -19.48 -31.84 4.24
C ALA A 281 -18.74 -32.82 5.15
N VAL A 282 -17.74 -33.51 4.59
CA VAL A 282 -16.96 -34.54 5.30
C VAL A 282 -15.82 -33.88 6.07
N LEU A 283 -15.27 -32.80 5.53
CA LEU A 283 -14.22 -31.99 6.14
C LEU A 283 -14.40 -30.51 5.77
N SER A 284 -13.95 -29.63 6.64
CA SER A 284 -13.88 -28.19 6.37
C SER A 284 -12.74 -27.57 7.14
N GLY A 285 -12.23 -26.45 6.65
CA GLY A 285 -11.20 -25.70 7.33
C GLY A 285 -11.02 -24.32 6.72
N THR A 286 -10.00 -23.61 7.22
CA THR A 286 -9.66 -22.27 6.75
C THR A 286 -8.16 -22.11 6.56
N PHE A 287 -7.78 -21.21 5.65
CA PHE A 287 -6.40 -20.83 5.41
C PHE A 287 -6.30 -19.31 5.17
N PRO A 288 -5.17 -18.69 5.50
CA PRO A 288 -4.88 -17.33 5.07
C PRO A 288 -4.49 -17.31 3.58
N VAL A 289 -4.74 -16.19 2.92
CA VAL A 289 -4.20 -15.90 1.58
C VAL A 289 -2.69 -15.66 1.67
N ASP A 290 -1.90 -16.15 0.69
CA ASP A 290 -0.50 -15.75 0.55
C ASP A 290 -0.43 -14.44 -0.27
N PRO A 291 -0.14 -13.28 0.35
CA PRO A 291 0.00 -12.00 -0.36
C PRO A 291 1.15 -11.96 -1.39
N ARG A 292 2.00 -13.00 -1.47
CA ARG A 292 2.91 -13.18 -2.62
C ARG A 292 2.20 -13.62 -3.88
N ALA A 293 1.19 -14.45 -3.72
CA ALA A 293 0.53 -15.15 -4.82
C ALA A 293 -0.62 -14.35 -5.43
N VAL A 294 -1.01 -13.25 -4.80
CA VAL A 294 -2.10 -12.37 -5.23
C VAL A 294 -1.66 -10.90 -5.28
N PRO A 295 -2.29 -10.08 -6.14
CA PRO A 295 -2.09 -8.65 -6.16
C PRO A 295 -2.46 -8.02 -4.80
N PRO A 296 -1.75 -6.97 -4.38
CA PRO A 296 -2.04 -6.28 -3.12
C PRO A 296 -3.46 -5.73 -3.10
N ARG A 297 -4.13 -5.86 -1.93
CA ARG A 297 -5.49 -5.33 -1.65
C ARG A 297 -6.60 -5.84 -2.55
N VAL A 298 -6.46 -7.01 -3.16
CA VAL A 298 -7.56 -7.65 -3.90
C VAL A 298 -8.30 -8.67 -3.04
N LEU A 299 -7.58 -9.49 -2.29
CA LEU A 299 -8.17 -10.49 -1.40
C LEU A 299 -8.00 -10.07 0.06
N SER A 300 -8.91 -10.52 0.93
CA SER A 300 -8.85 -10.28 2.36
C SER A 300 -7.53 -10.84 2.94
N SER A 301 -6.92 -10.09 3.85
CA SER A 301 -5.74 -10.53 4.59
C SER A 301 -6.10 -11.33 5.85
N ALA A 302 -7.38 -11.65 6.05
CA ALA A 302 -7.88 -12.38 7.21
C ALA A 302 -7.24 -13.77 7.34
N GLU A 303 -7.11 -14.24 8.58
CA GLU A 303 -6.57 -15.57 8.89
C GLU A 303 -7.41 -16.72 8.31
N ASP A 304 -8.70 -16.44 8.12
CA ASP A 304 -9.70 -17.34 7.56
C ASP A 304 -10.21 -16.90 6.19
N ALA A 305 -9.45 -16.03 5.49
CA ALA A 305 -9.84 -15.48 4.19
C ALA A 305 -10.15 -16.56 3.14
N ILE A 306 -9.52 -17.74 3.22
CA ILE A 306 -9.86 -18.91 2.42
C ILE A 306 -10.67 -19.86 3.30
N ARG A 307 -11.92 -20.10 2.95
CA ARG A 307 -12.75 -21.15 3.54
C ARG A 307 -12.86 -22.31 2.55
N TRP A 308 -12.77 -23.54 3.03
CA TRP A 308 -12.90 -24.71 2.19
C TRP A 308 -13.74 -25.79 2.86
N SER A 309 -14.45 -26.56 2.03
CA SER A 309 -15.17 -27.74 2.45
C SER A 309 -15.03 -28.85 1.42
N VAL A 310 -14.94 -30.09 1.88
CA VAL A 310 -14.88 -31.27 1.03
C VAL A 310 -16.20 -32.03 1.15
N ASP A 311 -16.86 -32.18 0.02
CA ASP A 311 -18.07 -32.99 -0.13
C ASP A 311 -17.78 -34.20 -1.01
N GLU A 312 -18.27 -35.37 -0.63
CA GLU A 312 -18.33 -36.53 -1.53
C GLU A 312 -19.70 -36.56 -2.23
N ARG A 313 -19.71 -36.54 -3.57
CA ARG A 313 -20.91 -36.70 -4.39
C ARG A 313 -20.66 -37.69 -5.52
N ASP A 314 -21.52 -38.71 -5.63
CA ASP A 314 -21.52 -39.70 -6.71
C ASP A 314 -20.16 -40.37 -6.98
N GLY A 315 -19.39 -40.65 -5.92
CA GLY A 315 -18.06 -41.26 -6.00
C GLY A 315 -16.94 -40.30 -6.44
N SER A 316 -17.23 -39.00 -6.53
CA SER A 316 -16.24 -37.93 -6.75
C SER A 316 -16.08 -37.09 -5.49
N THR A 317 -14.84 -36.71 -5.19
CA THR A 317 -14.52 -35.84 -4.05
C THR A 317 -14.35 -34.41 -4.55
N GLY A 318 -15.30 -33.53 -4.22
CA GLY A 318 -15.25 -32.11 -4.56
C GLY A 318 -14.78 -31.28 -3.38
N CYS A 319 -13.75 -30.46 -3.58
CA CYS A 319 -13.32 -29.44 -2.63
C CYS A 319 -13.89 -28.08 -3.07
N ARG A 320 -14.87 -27.56 -2.34
CA ARG A 320 -15.40 -26.21 -2.53
C ARG A 320 -14.46 -25.23 -1.84
N ILE A 321 -14.11 -24.16 -2.55
CA ILE A 321 -13.26 -23.08 -2.07
C ILE A 321 -14.03 -21.78 -2.15
N GLU A 322 -14.00 -21.01 -1.07
CA GLU A 322 -14.55 -19.67 -0.96
C GLU A 322 -13.43 -18.74 -0.46
N VAL A 323 -13.22 -17.62 -1.13
CA VAL A 323 -12.16 -16.68 -0.81
C VAL A 323 -12.74 -15.28 -0.67
N GLU A 324 -12.52 -14.69 0.49
CA GLU A 324 -13.02 -13.36 0.81
C GLU A 324 -12.23 -12.29 0.04
N VAL A 325 -12.96 -11.37 -0.60
CA VAL A 325 -12.39 -10.23 -1.32
C VAL A 325 -12.21 -9.06 -0.36
N ALA A 326 -11.15 -8.28 -0.56
CA ALA A 326 -10.91 -7.11 0.28
C ALA A 326 -12.06 -6.08 0.13
N PRO A 327 -12.46 -5.37 1.20
CA PRO A 327 -13.50 -4.34 1.11
C PRO A 327 -13.20 -3.32 0.01
N GLY A 328 -14.18 -3.01 -0.83
CA GLY A 328 -14.05 -2.04 -1.93
C GLY A 328 -13.22 -2.51 -3.14
N ALA A 329 -12.61 -3.70 -3.09
CA ALA A 329 -11.85 -4.22 -4.22
C ALA A 329 -12.77 -4.83 -5.30
N ASP A 330 -12.45 -4.57 -6.56
CA ASP A 330 -13.04 -5.27 -7.72
C ASP A 330 -12.02 -6.25 -8.32
N PRO A 331 -12.06 -7.55 -7.97
CA PRO A 331 -11.10 -8.53 -8.47
C PRO A 331 -11.16 -8.71 -9.99
N ARG A 332 -12.27 -8.31 -10.64
CA ARG A 332 -12.43 -8.41 -12.10
C ARG A 332 -11.51 -7.48 -12.87
N ARG A 333 -11.08 -6.37 -12.25
CA ARG A 333 -10.11 -5.43 -12.84
C ARG A 333 -8.69 -5.96 -12.84
N THR A 334 -8.40 -6.93 -11.98
CA THR A 334 -7.03 -7.40 -11.76
C THR A 334 -6.69 -8.68 -12.55
N GLY A 335 -7.69 -9.51 -12.82
CA GLY A 335 -7.54 -10.71 -13.65
C GLY A 335 -8.14 -11.96 -13.00
N PRO A 336 -7.98 -13.13 -13.65
CA PRO A 336 -8.53 -14.38 -13.13
C PRO A 336 -7.75 -14.89 -11.92
N PHE A 337 -8.50 -15.41 -10.94
CA PHE A 337 -7.96 -16.07 -9.77
C PHE A 337 -8.14 -17.58 -9.88
N PHE A 338 -7.22 -18.32 -9.27
CA PHE A 338 -7.21 -19.77 -9.25
C PHE A 338 -6.98 -20.27 -7.83
N ALA A 339 -7.59 -21.40 -7.50
CA ALA A 339 -7.28 -22.16 -6.30
C ALA A 339 -6.60 -23.47 -6.69
N ARG A 340 -5.50 -23.78 -5.99
CA ARG A 340 -4.83 -25.07 -6.03
C ARG A 340 -5.11 -25.80 -4.71
N VAL A 341 -5.53 -27.04 -4.83
CA VAL A 341 -5.76 -27.95 -3.72
C VAL A 341 -4.75 -29.09 -3.84
N ASP A 342 -3.84 -29.18 -2.88
CA ASP A 342 -2.89 -30.29 -2.77
C ASP A 342 -3.35 -31.25 -1.66
N ARG A 343 -3.47 -32.54 -1.99
CA ARG A 343 -3.88 -33.58 -1.04
C ARG A 343 -3.23 -34.92 -1.36
N GLY A 344 -2.44 -35.47 -0.44
CA GLY A 344 -1.95 -36.86 -0.54
C GLY A 344 -1.14 -37.18 -1.81
N GLY A 345 -0.53 -36.17 -2.46
CA GLY A 345 0.16 -36.30 -3.74
C GLY A 345 -0.70 -36.03 -4.98
N ASP A 346 -2.00 -35.80 -4.79
CA ASP A 346 -2.94 -35.30 -5.81
C ASP A 346 -2.96 -33.77 -5.79
N THR A 347 -3.07 -33.16 -6.96
CA THR A 347 -3.11 -31.70 -7.14
C THR A 347 -4.23 -31.36 -8.11
N ALA A 348 -5.23 -30.62 -7.63
CA ALA A 348 -6.30 -30.08 -8.45
C ALA A 348 -6.21 -28.56 -8.51
N VAL A 349 -6.52 -28.00 -9.68
CA VAL A 349 -6.58 -26.55 -9.89
C VAL A 349 -7.95 -26.20 -10.44
N THR A 350 -8.54 -25.12 -9.92
CA THR A 350 -9.83 -24.61 -10.39
C THR A 350 -9.78 -23.09 -10.51
N ALA A 351 -10.48 -22.54 -11.49
CA ALA A 351 -10.70 -21.11 -11.58
C ALA A 351 -11.72 -20.68 -10.51
N LEU A 352 -11.55 -19.46 -10.01
CA LEU A 352 -12.48 -18.87 -9.05
C LEU A 352 -13.33 -17.80 -9.75
N ASP A 353 -14.64 -17.90 -9.57
CA ASP A 353 -15.61 -16.94 -10.09
C ASP A 353 -16.02 -15.96 -8.98
N PHE A 354 -16.06 -14.66 -9.31
CA PHE A 354 -16.46 -13.63 -8.35
C PHE A 354 -17.98 -13.48 -8.28
N TRP A 355 -18.53 -13.74 -7.11
CA TRP A 355 -19.95 -13.65 -6.80
C TRP A 355 -20.16 -13.07 -5.39
N ASP A 356 -20.91 -11.97 -5.32
CA ASP A 356 -21.35 -11.35 -4.05
C ASP A 356 -20.23 -11.11 -3.02
N GLY A 357 -19.13 -10.48 -3.45
CA GLY A 357 -18.00 -10.19 -2.55
C GLY A 357 -17.09 -11.38 -2.24
N VAL A 358 -17.34 -12.56 -2.83
CA VAL A 358 -16.57 -13.77 -2.59
C VAL A 358 -16.13 -14.39 -3.92
N LEU A 359 -14.90 -14.91 -3.96
CA LEU A 359 -14.41 -15.75 -5.04
C LEU A 359 -14.71 -17.21 -4.72
N VAL A 360 -15.45 -17.90 -5.60
CA VAL A 360 -15.91 -19.27 -5.37
C VAL A 360 -15.43 -20.19 -6.48
N GLY A 361 -15.00 -21.40 -6.11
CA GLY A 361 -14.66 -22.45 -7.06
C GLY A 361 -14.82 -23.84 -6.48
N THR A 362 -14.71 -24.85 -7.33
CA THR A 362 -14.72 -26.26 -6.91
C THR A 362 -13.62 -27.02 -7.63
N ALA A 363 -12.73 -27.64 -6.87
CA ALA A 363 -11.66 -28.49 -7.36
C ALA A 363 -12.04 -29.96 -7.15
N TRP A 364 -11.96 -30.76 -8.21
CA TRP A 364 -12.29 -32.19 -8.16
C TRP A 364 -11.02 -33.00 -7.98
N LEU A 365 -10.99 -33.86 -6.94
CA LEU A 365 -9.86 -34.69 -6.58
C LEU A 365 -10.09 -36.13 -7.07
N GLU A 366 -9.07 -36.77 -7.63
CA GLU A 366 -9.20 -38.11 -8.22
C GLU A 366 -9.12 -39.22 -7.16
N THR A 367 -8.54 -38.95 -5.99
CA THR A 367 -8.21 -39.98 -5.01
C THR A 367 -9.17 -39.99 -3.81
N THR A 368 -9.85 -41.12 -3.56
CA THR A 368 -10.68 -41.38 -2.36
C THR A 368 -9.84 -41.87 -1.15
N GLY A 369 -8.54 -41.54 -1.12
CA GLY A 369 -7.58 -41.98 -0.12
C GLY A 369 -7.65 -41.19 1.19
N ASP A 370 -6.70 -41.45 2.10
CA ASP A 370 -6.62 -40.86 3.44
C ASP A 370 -7.02 -39.37 3.44
N LEU A 371 -8.02 -39.05 4.27
CA LEU A 371 -8.66 -37.73 4.41
C LEU A 371 -7.76 -36.76 5.19
N SER A 372 -6.47 -36.75 4.85
CA SER A 372 -5.48 -35.84 5.43
C SER A 372 -5.71 -34.41 4.92
N ASP A 373 -5.39 -33.46 5.80
CA ASP A 373 -5.69 -32.02 5.72
C ASP A 373 -5.28 -31.43 4.35
N PRO A 374 -6.23 -31.03 3.48
CA PRO A 374 -5.90 -30.48 2.16
C PRO A 374 -5.22 -29.13 2.33
N ALA A 375 -4.15 -28.88 1.57
CA ALA A 375 -3.54 -27.56 1.50
C ALA A 375 -4.18 -26.77 0.36
N VAL A 376 -4.91 -25.70 0.69
CA VAL A 376 -5.50 -24.79 -0.30
C VAL A 376 -4.64 -23.55 -0.44
N THR A 377 -4.30 -23.19 -1.68
CA THR A 377 -3.59 -21.95 -2.01
C THR A 377 -4.30 -21.21 -3.13
N VAL A 378 -4.46 -19.90 -2.99
CA VAL A 378 -5.11 -19.02 -3.97
C VAL A 378 -4.08 -18.10 -4.60
N TYR A 379 -4.19 -17.88 -5.90
CA TYR A 379 -3.23 -17.11 -6.67
C TYR A 379 -3.86 -16.45 -7.90
N SER A 380 -3.26 -15.36 -8.37
CA SER A 380 -3.69 -14.61 -9.57
C SER A 380 -2.89 -15.06 -10.79
N GLY A 381 -3.57 -15.42 -11.88
CA GLY A 381 -2.93 -16.01 -13.07
C GLY A 381 -2.51 -17.47 -12.88
N ILE A 382 -1.91 -18.11 -13.90
CA ILE A 382 -1.59 -19.55 -13.88
C ILE A 382 -0.36 -19.88 -13.01
N ASP A 383 0.63 -18.99 -12.97
CA ASP A 383 1.86 -19.17 -12.20
C ASP A 383 1.83 -18.47 -10.83
N GLY A 384 0.71 -17.80 -10.51
CA GLY A 384 0.57 -16.89 -9.39
C GLY A 384 1.15 -15.49 -9.65
N TYR A 385 0.82 -14.54 -8.77
CA TYR A 385 1.40 -13.20 -8.83
C TYR A 385 2.92 -13.31 -8.57
N ASP A 386 3.73 -12.57 -9.33
CA ASP A 386 5.19 -12.68 -9.37
C ASP A 386 5.77 -14.06 -9.78
N ALA A 387 4.96 -14.97 -10.35
CA ALA A 387 5.36 -16.32 -10.77
C ALA A 387 5.93 -17.20 -9.64
N VAL A 388 5.50 -16.97 -8.39
CA VAL A 388 6.00 -17.69 -7.20
C VAL A 388 5.12 -18.89 -6.89
N ALA A 389 5.72 -20.08 -6.82
CA ALA A 389 5.03 -21.30 -6.45
C ALA A 389 4.46 -21.26 -5.01
N PRO A 390 3.32 -21.92 -4.74
CA PRO A 390 2.75 -22.08 -3.41
C PRO A 390 3.76 -22.60 -2.38
N ARG A 391 3.83 -21.94 -1.23
CA ARG A 391 4.80 -22.24 -0.15
C ARG A 391 4.14 -23.04 0.97
N ALA A 392 4.93 -23.77 1.77
CA ALA A 392 4.40 -24.49 2.93
C ALA A 392 3.71 -23.55 3.94
N ALA A 393 2.64 -24.02 4.60
CA ALA A 393 1.85 -23.24 5.55
C ALA A 393 2.70 -22.62 6.69
N ASP A 394 3.66 -23.37 7.23
CA ASP A 394 4.57 -22.86 8.27
C ASP A 394 5.47 -21.72 7.79
N ALA A 395 5.89 -21.75 6.52
CA ALA A 395 6.68 -20.66 5.94
C ALA A 395 5.84 -19.39 5.82
N ARG A 396 4.59 -19.51 5.35
CA ARG A 396 3.64 -18.38 5.26
C ARG A 396 3.34 -17.78 6.64
N ARG A 397 3.14 -18.63 7.65
CA ARG A 397 2.90 -18.20 9.04
C ARG A 397 4.09 -17.40 9.60
N ARG A 398 5.31 -17.92 9.45
CA ARG A 398 6.54 -17.22 9.90
C ARG A 398 6.70 -15.86 9.24
N ASP A 399 6.47 -15.79 7.93
CA ASP A 399 6.53 -14.57 7.15
C ASP A 399 5.54 -13.51 7.64
N ARG A 400 4.29 -13.93 7.87
CA ARG A 400 3.25 -13.05 8.43
C ARG A 400 3.61 -12.57 9.83
N ASP A 401 4.06 -13.46 10.72
CA ASP A 401 4.44 -13.07 12.08
C ASP A 401 5.62 -12.07 12.07
N ALA A 402 6.56 -12.23 11.14
CA ALA A 402 7.67 -11.30 10.93
C ALA A 402 7.17 -9.91 10.43
N ILE A 403 6.22 -9.89 9.50
CA ILE A 403 5.57 -8.66 9.02
C ILE A 403 4.81 -7.96 10.15
N ALA A 404 4.00 -8.68 10.92
CA ALA A 404 3.24 -8.14 12.03
C ALA A 404 4.17 -7.53 13.09
N ALA A 405 5.30 -8.20 13.39
CA ALA A 405 6.30 -7.66 14.28
C ALA A 405 6.94 -6.36 13.75
N LEU A 406 7.21 -6.28 12.44
CA LEU A 406 7.75 -5.08 11.81
C LEU A 406 6.78 -3.90 11.88
N VAL A 407 5.53 -4.09 11.47
CA VAL A 407 4.50 -3.05 11.48
C VAL A 407 4.20 -2.59 12.91
N ALA A 408 4.07 -3.53 13.87
CA ALA A 408 3.90 -3.18 15.27
C ALA A 408 5.09 -2.37 15.83
N ALA A 409 6.32 -2.65 15.41
CA ALA A 409 7.49 -1.87 15.81
C ALA A 409 7.51 -0.46 15.21
N ARG A 410 6.93 -0.25 14.03
CA ARG A 410 6.74 1.07 13.44
C ARG A 410 5.66 1.87 14.14
N ASN A 411 4.49 1.28 14.38
CA ASN A 411 3.39 1.95 15.09
C ASN A 411 3.81 2.41 16.49
N ARG A 412 4.59 1.60 17.21
CA ARG A 412 5.17 2.02 18.51
C ARG A 412 6.08 3.25 18.40
N ARG A 413 6.81 3.41 17.28
CA ARG A 413 7.64 4.58 17.03
C ARG A 413 6.80 5.81 16.66
N ALA A 414 5.71 5.62 15.90
CA ALA A 414 4.77 6.69 15.55
C ALA A 414 4.12 7.35 16.79
N VAL A 415 3.80 6.54 17.81
CA VAL A 415 3.19 7.01 19.07
C VAL A 415 4.23 7.61 20.04
N ALA A 416 5.52 7.32 19.85
CA ALA A 416 6.56 7.84 20.73
C ALA A 416 6.86 9.32 20.44
N PRO A 417 7.20 10.14 21.46
CA PRO A 417 7.65 11.51 21.24
C PRO A 417 8.87 11.49 20.31
N THR A 418 8.75 12.11 19.14
CA THR A 418 9.81 12.07 18.13
C THR A 418 11.03 12.84 18.64
N GLU A 419 12.17 12.17 18.82
CA GLU A 419 13.45 12.85 18.96
C GLU A 419 13.79 13.52 17.62
N ALA A 420 14.34 14.74 17.65
CA ALA A 420 14.61 15.59 16.48
C ALA A 420 15.69 15.05 15.51
N THR A 421 16.11 13.80 15.66
CA THR A 421 17.20 13.15 14.91
C THR A 421 16.77 11.90 14.14
N ALA A 422 15.48 11.58 14.08
CA ALA A 422 14.99 10.49 13.26
C ALA A 422 15.21 10.79 11.75
N SER A 423 15.70 9.81 10.99
CA SER A 423 15.75 9.90 9.53
C SER A 423 14.35 10.15 8.97
N ARG A 424 14.21 10.81 7.82
CA ARG A 424 12.90 10.98 7.14
C ARG A 424 12.23 9.63 6.82
N TRP A 425 13.04 8.59 6.69
CA TRP A 425 12.63 7.20 6.60
C TRP A 425 11.83 6.71 7.83
N ASP A 426 12.23 7.14 9.02
CA ASP A 426 11.62 6.74 10.29
C ASP A 426 10.40 7.57 10.67
N LEU A 427 10.12 8.65 9.91
CA LEU A 427 8.91 9.45 10.13
C LEU A 427 7.66 8.58 9.91
N PRO A 428 6.65 8.69 10.77
CA PRO A 428 5.43 7.93 10.61
C PRO A 428 4.65 8.38 9.36
N PHE A 429 3.90 7.47 8.74
CA PHE A 429 2.92 7.80 7.70
C PHE A 429 1.71 8.51 8.30
N ALA A 430 1.00 9.31 7.50
CA ALA A 430 -0.28 9.91 7.87
C ALA A 430 -1.28 8.84 8.35
N ALA A 431 -1.29 7.67 7.71
CA ALA A 431 -2.07 6.52 8.19
C ALA A 431 -1.63 6.03 9.58
N GLU A 432 -0.33 6.01 9.88
CA GLU A 432 0.18 5.64 11.21
C GLU A 432 -0.19 6.72 12.27
N LEU A 433 -0.19 8.00 11.87
CA LEU A 433 -0.55 9.14 12.72
C LEU A 433 -2.04 9.22 13.04
N ALA A 434 -2.92 8.99 12.05
CA ALA A 434 -4.36 8.99 12.23
C ALA A 434 -4.78 8.03 13.36
N HIS A 435 -4.22 6.82 13.35
CA HIS A 435 -4.45 5.81 14.38
C HIS A 435 -3.86 6.17 15.73
N ALA A 436 -2.68 6.79 15.75
CA ALA A 436 -2.06 7.24 16.99
C ALA A 436 -2.93 8.32 17.68
N ALA A 437 -3.58 9.20 16.92
CA ALA A 437 -4.46 10.23 17.44
C ALA A 437 -5.73 9.65 18.11
N GLU A 438 -6.34 8.62 17.52
CA GLU A 438 -7.50 7.93 18.10
C GLU A 438 -7.16 7.16 19.40
N ALA A 439 -5.95 6.63 19.50
CA ALA A 439 -5.49 5.85 20.65
C ALA A 439 -5.14 6.70 21.90
N VAL A 440 -5.11 8.04 21.79
CA VAL A 440 -4.91 8.94 22.93
C VAL A 440 -6.28 9.33 23.49
N PRO A 441 -6.73 8.75 24.62
CA PRO A 441 -7.91 9.28 25.29
C PRO A 441 -7.59 10.72 25.72
N VAL A 442 -8.34 11.68 25.18
CA VAL A 442 -8.35 13.07 25.62
C VAL A 442 -8.59 13.06 27.13
N ARG A 443 -7.54 13.39 27.90
CA ARG A 443 -7.55 13.35 29.37
C ARG A 443 -8.07 14.63 29.98
#